data_AF-A0A960H5K6-F1
#
_entry.id   AF-A0A960H5K6-F1
#
_cell.length_a   1.000
_cell.length_b   1.000
_cell.length_c   1.000
_cell.angle_alpha   90.00
_cell.angle_beta   90.00
_cell.angle_gamma   90.00
#
_symmetry.space_group_name_H-M   'P 1'
#
loop_
_entity.id
_entity.type
_entity.pdbx_description
1 polymer ?
#
loop_
_entity_poly.entity_id
_entity_poly.type
_entity_poly.pdbx_seq_one_letter_code
_entity_poly.pdbx_strand_id
1 'polypeptide(L)'
;LTGRRNMRPDRNLLVPLAFHLGYHGLGIPGVLPGFGHVGLGGSLGWAIPEAGLSFGFVHNRLLTPFILTDQAGFVATAALVRRGAAAARRNGFRPVKEFGAPPYGVRQSGVVAG
;
A
#
# COMPACT_ATOMS: atom_id res chain seq x y z
N LEU A 1 0.87 -4.18 11.50
CA LEU A 1 1.62 -3.41 12.53
C LEU A 1 0.82 -3.48 13.84
N THR A 2 1.46 -3.68 14.99
CA THR A 2 0.81 -4.00 16.29
C THR A 2 0.73 -2.88 17.32
N GLY A 3 1.43 -1.75 17.14
CA GLY A 3 1.32 -0.58 18.02
C GLY A 3 0.05 0.29 17.81
N ARG A 4 0.00 1.42 18.51
CA ARG A 4 -1.15 2.33 18.54
C ARG A 4 -1.15 3.28 17.34
N ARG A 5 -2.29 3.41 16.66
CA ARG A 5 -2.51 4.42 15.61
C ARG A 5 -2.63 5.82 16.22
N ASN A 6 -2.08 6.81 15.54
CA ASN A 6 -2.14 8.22 15.92
C ASN A 6 -2.87 9.02 14.84
N MET A 7 -4.01 9.61 15.19
CA MET A 7 -4.82 10.45 14.30
C MET A 7 -4.37 11.92 14.28
N ARG A 8 -3.30 12.27 15.01
CA ARG A 8 -2.72 13.61 14.98
C ARG A 8 -2.40 13.98 13.52
N PRO A 9 -2.86 15.16 13.04
CA PRO A 9 -2.48 15.67 11.73
C PRO A 9 -0.96 15.69 11.57
N ASP A 10 -0.48 15.34 10.36
CA ASP A 10 0.93 15.48 10.05
C ASP A 10 1.35 16.96 10.05
N ARG A 11 2.65 17.23 10.24
CA ARG A 11 3.15 18.61 10.40
C ARG A 11 3.28 19.39 9.09
N ASN A 12 3.04 18.77 7.94
CA ASN A 12 3.25 19.40 6.63
C ASN A 12 1.91 19.66 5.92
N LEU A 13 1.10 18.61 5.73
CA LEU A 13 -0.16 18.65 4.99
C LEU A 13 -1.40 18.72 5.91
N LEU A 14 -1.21 18.60 7.23
CA LEU A 14 -2.27 18.64 8.23
C LEU A 14 -3.35 17.56 8.01
N VAL A 15 -3.00 16.43 7.38
CA VAL A 15 -3.92 15.33 7.10
C VAL A 15 -3.83 14.26 8.18
N PRO A 16 -4.96 13.79 8.76
CA PRO A 16 -4.96 12.75 9.78
C PRO A 16 -4.84 11.34 9.16
N LEU A 17 -3.62 10.96 8.72
CA LEU A 17 -3.34 9.70 8.01
C LEU A 17 -3.13 8.47 8.92
N ALA A 18 -3.78 8.45 10.09
CA ALA A 18 -3.74 7.34 11.07
C ALA A 18 -2.34 6.72 11.27
N PHE A 19 -1.35 7.57 11.51
CA PHE A 19 0.06 7.19 11.54
C PHE A 19 0.33 6.07 12.52
N HIS A 20 1.19 5.15 12.11
CA HIS A 20 1.63 4.06 12.96
C HIS A 20 3.08 3.68 12.65
N LEU A 21 3.99 3.96 13.59
CA LEU A 21 5.44 3.75 13.43
C LEU A 21 6.02 4.42 12.16
N GLY A 22 5.48 5.59 11.77
CA GLY A 22 5.90 6.33 10.57
C GLY A 22 5.16 5.95 9.27
N TYR A 23 4.36 4.88 9.29
CA TYR A 23 3.52 4.51 8.15
C TYR A 23 2.15 5.17 8.21
N HIS A 24 1.62 5.54 7.05
CA HIS A 24 0.22 5.88 6.85
C HIS A 24 -0.65 4.64 7.01
N GLY A 25 -1.80 4.83 7.66
CA GLY A 25 -2.93 3.92 7.63
C GLY A 25 -4.17 4.66 7.13
N LEU A 26 -5.15 3.94 6.61
CA LEU A 26 -6.48 4.50 6.42
C LEU A 26 -7.28 4.28 7.70
N GLY A 27 -7.67 5.38 8.35
CA GLY A 27 -8.54 5.41 9.52
C GLY A 27 -10.00 5.06 9.21
N ILE A 28 -10.32 4.79 7.94
CA ILE A 28 -11.67 4.45 7.46
C ILE A 28 -11.76 2.92 7.31
N PRO A 29 -12.52 2.22 8.17
CA PRO A 29 -12.70 0.77 8.08
C PRO A 29 -13.21 0.34 6.70
N GLY A 30 -12.66 -0.76 6.16
CA GLY A 30 -13.15 -1.38 4.93
C GLY A 30 -12.64 -0.78 3.61
N VAL A 31 -12.01 0.39 3.61
CA VAL A 31 -11.54 1.04 2.37
C VAL A 31 -10.23 0.43 1.85
N LEU A 32 -9.17 0.49 2.65
CA LEU A 32 -7.87 -0.10 2.30
C LEU A 32 -7.21 -0.64 3.58
N PRO A 33 -7.11 -1.97 3.74
CA PRO A 33 -6.35 -2.56 4.82
C PRO A 33 -4.84 -2.39 4.59
N GLY A 34 -4.06 -2.64 5.63
CA GLY A 34 -2.60 -2.57 5.56
C GLY A 34 -2.04 -1.21 5.95
N PHE A 35 -0.83 -0.92 5.48
CA PHE A 35 -0.06 0.26 5.83
C PHE A 35 0.92 0.63 4.71
N GLY A 36 1.35 1.88 4.67
CA GLY A 36 2.27 2.34 3.64
C GLY A 36 2.63 3.80 3.78
N HIS A 37 2.89 4.47 2.66
CA HIS A 37 3.09 5.91 2.62
C HIS A 37 2.55 6.44 1.30
N VAL A 38 1.89 7.60 1.35
CA VAL A 38 1.34 8.31 0.19
C VAL A 38 2.08 9.64 0.13
N GLY A 39 2.87 9.83 -0.91
CA GLY A 39 3.57 11.07 -1.20
C GLY A 39 2.63 12.13 -1.74
N LEU A 40 3.06 13.39 -1.64
CA LEU A 40 2.34 14.51 -2.23
C LEU A 40 2.17 14.28 -3.74
N GLY A 41 0.95 14.50 -4.22
CA GLY A 41 0.61 14.32 -5.62
C GLY A 41 0.21 12.90 -6.00
N GLY A 42 0.18 11.93 -5.07
CA GLY A 42 -0.44 10.62 -5.32
C GLY A 42 0.51 9.44 -5.56
N SER A 43 1.83 9.64 -5.46
CA SER A 43 2.77 8.51 -5.40
C SER A 43 2.56 7.72 -4.10
N LEU A 44 2.79 6.40 -4.12
CA LEU A 44 2.66 5.59 -2.91
C LEU A 44 3.45 4.29 -2.93
N GLY A 45 3.72 3.78 -1.73
CA GLY A 45 4.08 2.39 -1.46
C GLY A 45 3.17 1.84 -0.38
N TRP A 46 2.63 0.64 -0.56
CA TRP A 46 1.66 0.04 0.36
C TRP A 46 1.84 -1.48 0.50
N ALA A 47 1.60 -1.99 1.71
CA ALA A 47 1.64 -3.41 2.04
C ALA A 47 0.34 -3.84 2.73
N ILE A 48 -0.18 -4.99 2.30
CA ILE A 48 -1.36 -5.69 2.86
C ILE A 48 -0.91 -7.11 3.25
N PRO A 49 -0.32 -7.28 4.45
CA PRO A 49 0.26 -8.56 4.87
C PRO A 49 -0.74 -9.72 4.84
N GLU A 50 -1.98 -9.48 5.27
CA GLU A 50 -3.04 -10.48 5.34
C GLU A 50 -3.42 -10.99 3.93
N ALA A 51 -3.18 -10.17 2.90
CA ALA A 51 -3.39 -10.54 1.52
C ALA A 51 -2.11 -11.03 0.81
N GLY A 52 -0.95 -11.04 1.48
CA GLY A 52 0.36 -11.35 0.87
C GLY A 52 0.65 -10.46 -0.34
N LEU A 53 0.33 -9.16 -0.25
CA LEU A 53 0.38 -8.22 -1.36
C LEU A 53 1.08 -6.93 -0.94
N SER A 54 1.99 -6.44 -1.77
CA SER A 54 2.54 -5.10 -1.68
C SER A 54 2.61 -4.48 -3.07
N PHE A 55 2.47 -3.17 -3.15
CA PHE A 55 2.54 -2.45 -4.42
C PHE A 55 3.10 -1.04 -4.24
N GLY A 56 3.70 -0.53 -5.30
CA GLY A 56 4.14 0.85 -5.41
C GLY A 56 3.58 1.47 -6.68
N PHE A 57 3.28 2.77 -6.62
CA PHE A 57 2.86 3.56 -7.76
C PHE A 57 3.61 4.88 -7.76
N VAL A 58 4.24 5.19 -8.89
CA VAL A 58 4.99 6.41 -9.12
C VAL A 58 4.54 7.01 -10.45
N HIS A 59 4.43 8.32 -10.50
CA HIS A 59 4.09 9.08 -11.70
C HIS A 59 4.76 10.44 -11.65
N ASN A 60 4.82 11.11 -12.80
CA ASN A 60 5.48 12.40 -12.99
C ASN A 60 4.48 13.58 -13.12
N ARG A 61 3.24 13.38 -12.65
CA ARG A 61 2.18 14.39 -12.71
C ARG A 61 2.03 15.07 -11.36
N LEU A 62 2.61 16.26 -11.21
CA LEU A 62 2.35 17.15 -10.08
C LEU A 62 1.79 18.48 -10.63
N LEU A 63 0.55 18.41 -11.12
CA LEU A 63 -0.12 19.57 -11.72
C LEU A 63 -1.15 20.11 -10.74
N THR A 64 -1.04 21.39 -10.37
CA THR A 64 -1.90 22.08 -9.39
C THR A 64 -3.40 21.77 -9.50
N PRO A 65 -4.04 21.81 -10.69
CA PRO A 65 -5.48 21.51 -10.79
C PRO A 65 -5.85 20.06 -10.46
N PHE A 66 -4.88 19.13 -10.48
CA PHE A 66 -5.08 17.70 -10.26
C PHE A 66 -4.49 17.18 -8.94
N ILE A 67 -3.83 18.02 -8.13
CA ILE A 67 -3.17 17.55 -6.90
C ILE A 67 -4.16 16.82 -5.97
N LEU A 68 -5.35 17.37 -5.75
CA LEU A 68 -6.34 16.74 -4.87
C LEU A 68 -6.85 15.40 -5.43
N THR A 69 -7.15 15.34 -6.72
CA THR A 69 -7.61 14.11 -7.37
C THR A 69 -6.52 13.05 -7.38
N ASP A 70 -5.27 13.45 -7.59
CA ASP A 70 -4.14 12.53 -7.65
C ASP A 70 -3.79 12.03 -6.24
N GLN A 71 -3.84 12.93 -5.24
CA GLN A 71 -3.68 12.60 -3.83
C GLN A 71 -4.71 11.57 -3.36
N ALA A 72 -5.97 11.64 -3.82
CA ALA A 72 -7.02 10.69 -3.46
C ALA A 72 -7.01 9.41 -4.33
N GLY A 73 -6.40 9.47 -5.51
CA GLY A 73 -6.40 8.40 -6.51
C GLY A 73 -5.80 7.08 -6.01
N PHE A 74 -4.97 7.11 -4.97
CA PHE A 74 -4.36 5.91 -4.41
C PHE A 74 -5.37 4.85 -3.94
N VAL A 75 -6.57 5.26 -3.49
CA VAL A 75 -7.63 4.32 -3.10
C VAL A 75 -8.12 3.53 -4.31
N ALA A 76 -8.34 4.21 -5.44
CA ALA A 76 -8.74 3.57 -6.69
C ALA A 76 -7.63 2.67 -7.23
N THR A 77 -6.37 3.16 -7.22
CA THR A 77 -5.19 2.36 -7.59
C THR A 77 -5.08 1.09 -6.75
N ALA A 78 -5.26 1.20 -5.43
CA ALA A 78 -5.22 0.06 -4.53
C ALA A 78 -6.33 -0.97 -4.82
N ALA A 79 -7.54 -0.50 -5.12
CA ALA A 79 -8.66 -1.38 -5.49
C ALA A 79 -8.36 -2.14 -6.80
N LEU A 80 -7.82 -1.45 -7.82
CA LEU A 80 -7.43 -2.06 -9.08
C LEU A 80 -6.31 -3.09 -8.92
N VAL A 81 -5.27 -2.77 -8.15
CA VAL A 81 -4.17 -3.71 -7.85
C VAL A 81 -4.69 -4.95 -7.14
N ARG A 82 -5.56 -4.80 -6.13
CA ARG A 82 -6.17 -5.94 -5.43
C ARG A 82 -7.01 -6.81 -6.37
N ARG A 83 -7.80 -6.20 -7.25
CA ARG A 83 -8.58 -6.93 -8.28
C ARG A 83 -7.66 -7.68 -9.25
N GLY A 84 -6.58 -7.04 -9.71
CA GLY A 84 -5.57 -7.63 -10.57
C GLY A 84 -4.87 -8.82 -9.90
N ALA A 85 -4.43 -8.68 -8.65
CA ALA A 85 -3.82 -9.76 -7.87
C ALA A 85 -4.78 -10.95 -7.68
N ALA A 86 -6.06 -10.68 -7.41
CA ALA A 86 -7.07 -11.73 -7.30
C ALA A 86 -7.28 -12.46 -8.65
N ALA A 87 -7.31 -11.74 -9.76
CA ALA A 87 -7.43 -12.33 -11.09
C ALA A 87 -6.20 -13.17 -11.45
N ALA A 88 -4.99 -12.66 -11.20
CA ALA A 88 -3.72 -13.35 -11.41
C ALA A 88 -3.67 -14.67 -10.61
N ARG A 89 -4.13 -14.66 -9.35
CA ARG A 89 -4.20 -15.88 -8.53
C ARG A 89 -5.17 -16.93 -9.08
N ARG A 90 -6.28 -16.52 -9.69
CA ARG A 90 -7.25 -17.44 -10.31
C ARG A 90 -6.76 -18.00 -11.64
N ASN A 91 -6.10 -17.18 -12.44
CA ASN A 91 -5.73 -17.53 -13.82
C ASN A 91 -4.28 -18.07 -13.93
N GLY A 92 -3.53 -18.06 -12.83
CA GLY A 92 -2.09 -18.28 -12.83
C GLY A 92 -1.32 -17.00 -13.20
N PHE A 93 -0.10 -16.89 -12.67
CA PHE A 93 0.82 -15.80 -12.98
C PHE A 93 2.26 -16.31 -12.97
N ARG A 94 3.13 -15.65 -13.74
CA ARG A 94 4.56 -15.93 -13.75
C ARG A 94 5.28 -14.95 -12.80
N PRO A 95 5.98 -15.43 -11.77
CA PRO A 95 6.83 -14.57 -10.96
C PRO A 95 7.94 -13.95 -11.82
N VAL A 96 8.14 -12.64 -11.68
CA VAL A 96 9.25 -11.89 -12.31
C VAL A 96 10.27 -11.64 -11.21
N LYS A 97 11.40 -12.34 -11.27
CA LYS A 97 12.46 -12.29 -10.23
C LYS A 97 13.64 -11.42 -10.64
N GLU A 98 13.76 -11.13 -11.92
CA GLU A 98 14.91 -10.49 -12.55
C GLU A 98 15.12 -9.05 -12.05
N PHE A 99 14.04 -8.40 -11.60
CA PHE A 99 14.03 -7.03 -11.06
C PHE A 99 13.81 -6.97 -9.55
N GLY A 100 13.71 -8.14 -8.89
CA GLY A 100 13.50 -8.22 -7.45
C GLY A 100 14.79 -8.00 -6.68
N ALA A 101 14.68 -7.49 -5.45
CA ALA A 101 15.78 -7.62 -4.50
C ALA A 101 16.11 -9.11 -4.31
N PRO A 102 17.38 -9.49 -4.06
CA PRO A 102 17.71 -10.83 -3.61
C PRO A 102 16.78 -11.19 -2.45
N PRO A 103 16.30 -12.43 -2.32
CA PRO A 103 15.49 -12.81 -1.19
C PRO A 103 16.26 -12.48 0.09
N TYR A 104 15.85 -11.41 0.78
CA TYR A 104 16.20 -11.21 2.17
C TYR A 104 15.65 -12.44 2.87
N GLY A 105 16.46 -13.09 3.72
CA GLY A 105 16.14 -14.39 4.31
C GLY A 105 14.82 -14.39 5.09
N VAL A 106 13.70 -14.52 4.39
CA VAL A 106 12.42 -14.90 4.95
C VAL A 106 12.54 -16.40 5.10
N ARG A 107 12.86 -16.87 6.31
CA ARG A 107 12.44 -18.21 6.71
C ARG A 107 10.94 -18.27 6.41
N GLN A 108 10.54 -19.11 5.47
CA GLN A 108 9.14 -19.53 5.37
C GLN A 108 8.74 -19.97 6.78
N SER A 109 7.93 -19.18 7.47
CA SER A 109 7.19 -19.70 8.61
C SER A 109 6.31 -20.80 8.01
N GLY A 110 6.70 -22.05 8.23
CA GLY A 110 5.96 -23.20 7.80
C GLY A 110 4.55 -23.10 8.37
N VAL A 111 3.60 -22.72 7.52
CA VAL A 111 2.21 -23.08 7.75
C VAL A 111 2.14 -24.56 7.40
N VAL A 112 2.37 -25.39 8.43
CA VAL A 112 1.87 -26.76 8.43
C VAL A 112 0.35 -26.65 8.51
N ALA A 113 -0.32 -27.07 7.44
CA ALA A 113 -1.73 -27.43 7.53
C ALA A 113 -1.80 -28.66 8.43
N GLY A 114 -2.38 -28.49 9.61
CA GLY A 114 -2.96 -29.57 10.42
C GLY A 114 -4.45 -29.63 10.15
#